data_AF-A0A354I4K9-F1
#
_entry.id   AF-A0A354I4K9-F1
#
_cell.length_a   1.000
_cell.length_b   1.000
_cell.length_c   1.000
_cell.angle_alpha   90.00
_cell.angle_beta   90.00
_cell.angle_gamma   90.00
#
_symmetry.space_group_name_H-M   'P 1'
#
loop_
_entity.id
_entity.type
_entity.pdbx_description
1 polymer ?
#
loop_
_entity_poly.entity_id
_entity_poly.type
_entity_poly.pdbx_seq_one_letter_code
_entity_poly.pdbx_strand_id
1 'polypeptide(L)'
;MKEYTPEQKIKNCREEIMKCIEHWEDTKHNGCCDPFWADGTNMNLTRNHILYNKNILLEICTQENIPLPEEYYLQTPPEVDNNYMANLQQKERVKRLKQYGMVLITKAACYDSTQLSMFS
;
A
#
# COMPACT_ATOMS: atom_id res chain seq x y z
N MET A 1 -0.33 -10.24 26.12
CA MET A 1 -0.56 -10.23 24.66
C MET A 1 -1.36 -11.46 24.31
N LYS A 2 -2.40 -11.37 23.49
CA LYS A 2 -3.08 -12.58 22.99
C LYS A 2 -2.15 -13.23 21.98
N GLU A 3 -1.75 -14.48 22.24
CA GLU A 3 -1.05 -15.28 21.25
C GLU A 3 -2.06 -15.75 20.20
N TYR A 4 -1.87 -15.30 18.96
CA TYR A 4 -2.70 -15.74 17.84
C TYR A 4 -2.24 -17.10 17.34
N THR A 5 -3.19 -17.98 17.01
CA THR A 5 -2.88 -19.26 16.34
C THR A 5 -2.34 -19.00 14.92
N PRO A 6 -1.60 -19.95 14.31
CA PRO A 6 -1.14 -19.82 12.93
C PRO A 6 -2.27 -19.49 11.94
N GLU A 7 -3.45 -20.10 12.09
CA GLU A 7 -4.61 -19.87 11.23
C GLU A 7 -5.15 -18.44 11.39
N GLN A 8 -5.18 -17.92 12.62
CA GLN A 8 -5.60 -16.55 12.89
C GLN A 8 -4.62 -15.54 12.29
N LYS A 9 -3.31 -15.81 12.38
CA LYS A 9 -2.28 -14.97 11.77
C LYS A 9 -2.41 -14.97 10.24
N ILE A 10 -2.59 -16.14 9.62
CA ILE A 10 -2.81 -16.25 8.18
C ILE A 10 -4.04 -15.45 7.78
N LYS A 11 -5.17 -15.63 8.48
CA LYS A 11 -6.41 -14.88 8.21
C LYS A 11 -6.19 -13.38 8.29
N ASN A 12 -5.55 -12.89 9.36
CA ASN A 12 -5.28 -11.47 9.54
C ASN A 12 -4.39 -10.94 8.42
N CYS A 13 -3.33 -11.65 8.04
CA CYS A 13 -2.43 -11.20 6.97
C CYS A 13 -3.15 -11.11 5.62
N ARG A 14 -4.03 -12.07 5.30
CA ARG A 14 -4.85 -12.04 4.08
C ARG A 14 -5.75 -10.80 4.04
N GLU A 15 -6.48 -10.55 5.12
CA GLU A 15 -7.37 -9.38 5.24
C GLU A 15 -6.57 -8.07 5.15
N GLU A 16 -5.41 -7.99 5.80
CA GLU A 16 -4.58 -6.78 5.78
C GLU A 16 -3.96 -6.52 4.40
N ILE A 17 -3.56 -7.56 3.66
CA ILE A 17 -3.07 -7.40 2.27
C ILE A 17 -4.17 -6.80 1.40
N MET A 18 -5.39 -7.34 1.45
CA MET A 18 -6.51 -6.83 0.65
C MET A 18 -6.83 -5.38 0.98
N LYS A 19 -7.00 -5.05 2.28
CA LYS A 19 -7.27 -3.69 2.73
C LYS A 19 -6.17 -2.72 2.31
N CYS A 20 -4.91 -3.12 2.40
CA CYS A 20 -3.80 -2.26 2.00
C CYS A 20 -3.79 -2.03 0.47
N ILE A 21 -4.10 -3.04 -0.34
CA ILE A 21 -4.20 -2.88 -1.80
C ILE A 21 -5.32 -1.89 -2.14
N GLU A 22 -6.51 -2.07 -1.55
CA GLU A 22 -7.64 -1.16 -1.75
C GLU A 22 -7.30 0.28 -1.32
N HIS A 23 -6.66 0.43 -0.16
CA HIS A 23 -6.26 1.73 0.36
C HIS A 23 -5.19 2.42 -0.49
N TRP A 24 -4.26 1.64 -1.06
CA TRP A 24 -3.24 2.16 -1.96
C TRP A 24 -3.85 2.72 -3.25
N GLU A 25 -4.81 1.99 -3.85
CA GLU A 25 -5.53 2.44 -5.05
C GLU A 25 -6.44 3.65 -4.76
N ASP A 26 -7.14 3.65 -3.62
CA ASP A 26 -7.94 4.79 -3.19
C ASP A 26 -7.07 6.05 -3.01
N THR A 27 -5.93 5.92 -2.34
CA THR A 27 -4.99 7.04 -2.16
C THR A 27 -4.43 7.53 -3.50
N LYS A 28 -4.17 6.63 -4.45
CA LYS A 28 -3.71 7.00 -5.80
C LYS A 28 -4.75 7.83 -6.56
N HIS A 29 -6.04 7.55 -6.38
CA HIS A 29 -7.13 8.24 -7.09
C HIS A 29 -7.60 9.51 -6.37
N ASN A 30 -7.81 9.42 -5.05
CA ASN A 30 -8.45 10.45 -4.24
C ASN A 30 -7.47 11.28 -3.40
N GLY A 31 -6.24 10.79 -3.21
CA GLY A 31 -5.30 11.30 -2.21
C GLY A 31 -5.67 10.88 -0.79
N CYS A 32 -4.81 11.18 0.18
CA CYS A 32 -5.08 10.94 1.59
C CYS A 32 -5.34 12.25 2.37
N CYS A 33 -5.50 12.14 3.68
CA CYS A 33 -5.75 13.27 4.58
C CYS A 33 -4.54 13.58 5.50
N ASP A 34 -3.37 13.00 5.26
CA ASP A 34 -2.19 13.21 6.11
C ASP A 34 -1.74 14.69 6.05
N PRO A 35 -1.69 15.40 7.19
CA PRO A 35 -1.38 16.83 7.19
C PRO A 35 0.12 17.14 7.07
N PHE A 36 1.00 16.15 7.23
CA PHE A 36 2.45 16.31 7.31
C PHE A 36 3.18 15.74 6.10
N TRP A 37 2.62 14.72 5.45
CA TRP A 37 3.25 14.02 4.34
C TRP A 37 2.39 14.06 3.08
N ALA A 38 3.05 13.98 1.92
CA ALA A 38 2.38 13.85 0.64
C ALA A 38 1.79 12.44 0.45
N ASP A 39 0.95 12.27 -0.56
CA ASP A 39 0.24 11.02 -0.82
C ASP A 39 1.21 9.87 -1.11
N GLY A 40 2.30 10.13 -1.84
CA GLY A 40 3.28 9.11 -2.19
C GLY A 40 3.97 8.47 -0.99
N THR A 41 4.27 9.26 0.05
CA THR A 41 4.80 8.72 1.30
C THR A 41 3.81 7.73 1.94
N ASN A 42 2.53 8.09 1.99
CA ASN A 42 1.47 7.25 2.53
C ASN A 42 1.29 5.97 1.70
N MET A 43 1.29 6.09 0.37
CA MET A 43 1.24 4.95 -0.55
C MET A 43 2.42 3.98 -0.33
N ASN A 44 3.63 4.48 -0.13
CA ASN A 44 4.80 3.64 0.15
C ASN A 44 4.71 2.96 1.53
N LEU A 45 4.14 3.63 2.54
CA LEU A 45 3.86 3.01 3.84
C LEU A 45 2.86 1.84 3.68
N THR A 46 1.77 2.05 2.95
CA THR A 46 0.79 0.99 2.65
C THR A 46 1.44 -0.15 1.88
N ARG A 47 2.30 0.14 0.90
CA ARG A 47 3.09 -0.87 0.19
C ARG A 47 3.98 -1.70 1.12
N ASN A 48 4.64 -1.05 2.09
CA ASN A 48 5.46 -1.74 3.07
C ASN A 48 4.63 -2.68 3.96
N HIS A 49 3.41 -2.29 4.33
CA HIS A 49 2.48 -3.18 5.04
C HIS A 49 2.10 -4.42 4.21
N ILE A 50 1.89 -4.28 2.90
CA ILE A 50 1.64 -5.43 2.01
C ILE A 50 2.82 -6.39 2.00
N LEU A 51 4.04 -5.88 1.78
CA LEU A 51 5.26 -6.69 1.77
C LEU A 51 5.49 -7.40 3.11
N TYR A 52 5.27 -6.70 4.22
CA TYR A 52 5.39 -7.27 5.55
C TYR A 52 4.42 -8.43 5.78
N ASN A 53 3.13 -8.25 5.46
CA ASN A 53 2.13 -9.32 5.61
C ASN A 53 2.40 -10.50 4.68
N LYS A 54 2.88 -10.27 3.47
CA LYS A 54 3.31 -11.36 2.56
C LYS A 54 4.48 -12.15 3.13
N ASN A 55 5.47 -11.48 3.72
CA ASN A 55 6.59 -12.17 4.37
C ASN A 55 6.11 -13.01 5.56
N ILE A 56 5.20 -12.49 6.38
CA ILE A 56 4.59 -13.28 7.47
C ILE A 56 3.85 -14.50 6.94
N LEU A 57 3.03 -14.33 5.88
CA LEU A 57 2.33 -15.46 5.25
C LEU A 57 3.31 -16.53 4.78
N LEU A 58 4.40 -16.13 4.10
CA LEU A 58 5.42 -17.05 3.65
C LEU A 58 6.08 -17.81 4.80
N GLU A 59 6.43 -17.11 5.88
CA GLU A 59 7.05 -17.73 7.06
C GLU A 59 6.12 -18.77 7.69
N ILE A 60 4.88 -18.40 8.00
CA ILE A 60 3.92 -19.27 8.68
C ILE A 60 3.54 -20.46 7.79
N CYS A 61 3.23 -20.23 6.51
CA CYS A 61 2.88 -21.32 5.58
C CYS A 61 4.04 -22.31 5.41
N THR A 62 5.28 -21.83 5.40
CA THR A 62 6.47 -22.69 5.32
C THR A 62 6.67 -23.50 6.60
N GLN A 63 6.49 -22.87 7.77
CA GLN A 63 6.63 -23.52 9.08
C GLN A 63 5.58 -24.60 9.32
N GLU A 64 4.33 -24.32 8.96
CA GLU A 64 3.19 -25.23 9.16
C GLU A 64 2.99 -26.20 7.97
N ASN A 65 3.80 -26.09 6.91
CA ASN A 65 3.67 -26.87 5.67
C ASN A 65 2.27 -26.77 5.03
N ILE A 66 1.71 -25.56 5.02
CA ILE A 66 0.40 -25.21 4.47
C ILE A 66 0.62 -24.48 3.13
N PRO A 67 -0.23 -24.69 2.10
CA PRO A 67 -0.13 -23.92 0.86
C PRO A 67 -0.35 -22.41 1.11
N LEU A 68 0.38 -21.60 0.34
CA LEU A 68 0.19 -20.14 0.34
C LEU A 68 -1.21 -19.78 -0.16
N PRO A 69 -1.90 -18.83 0.50
CA PRO A 69 -3.22 -18.39 0.07
C PRO A 69 -3.15 -17.49 -1.16
N GLU A 70 -4.27 -17.34 -1.88
CA GLU A 70 -4.37 -16.58 -3.13
C GLU A 70 -3.90 -15.13 -2.99
N GLU A 71 -4.19 -14.49 -1.86
CA GLU A 71 -3.86 -13.09 -1.59
C GLU A 71 -2.34 -12.81 -1.60
N TYR A 72 -1.52 -13.84 -1.35
CA TYR A 72 -0.06 -13.72 -1.45
C TYR A 72 0.38 -13.37 -2.88
N TYR A 73 -0.32 -13.92 -3.87
CA TYR A 73 0.01 -13.77 -5.29
C TYR A 73 -0.55 -12.49 -5.92
N LEU A 74 -1.40 -11.75 -5.21
CA LEU A 74 -1.84 -10.43 -5.67
C LEU A 74 -0.63 -9.55 -5.94
N GLN A 75 -0.65 -8.76 -7.01
CA GLN A 75 0.50 -7.92 -7.34
C GLN A 75 0.75 -6.89 -6.23
N THR A 76 2.01 -6.75 -5.80
CA THR A 76 2.39 -5.66 -4.90
C THR A 76 2.37 -4.35 -5.69
N PRO A 77 1.70 -3.30 -5.20
CA PRO A 77 1.72 -1.99 -5.85
C PRO A 77 3.16 -1.46 -6.03
N PRO A 78 3.40 -0.64 -7.07
CA PRO A 78 4.70 -0.06 -7.35
C PRO A 78 5.10 0.91 -6.23
N GLU A 79 6.40 1.13 -6.11
CA GLU A 79 6.89 2.26 -5.33
C GLU A 79 6.60 3.57 -6.09
N VAL A 80 6.21 4.61 -5.35
CA VAL A 80 5.93 5.93 -5.90
C VAL A 80 6.89 6.96 -5.29
N ASP A 81 7.04 8.12 -5.93
CA ASP A 81 7.84 9.19 -5.34
C ASP A 81 7.21 9.67 -4.02
N ASN A 82 8.01 9.86 -2.98
CA ASN A 82 7.50 10.27 -1.66
C ASN A 82 6.78 11.61 -1.68
N ASN A 83 7.11 12.51 -2.62
CA ASN A 83 6.48 13.81 -2.80
C ASN A 83 5.32 13.78 -3.80
N TYR A 84 4.91 12.60 -4.28
CA TYR A 84 3.74 12.46 -5.14
C TYR A 84 2.47 12.95 -4.43
N MET A 85 1.69 13.75 -5.14
CA MET A 85 0.41 14.28 -4.69
C MET A 85 -0.67 13.89 -5.69
N ALA A 86 -1.58 13.01 -5.28
CA ALA A 86 -2.67 12.53 -6.12
C ALA A 86 -3.74 13.61 -6.32
N ASN A 87 -4.04 14.39 -5.27
CA ASN A 87 -5.13 15.37 -5.29
C ASN A 87 -4.67 16.80 -4.99
N LEU A 88 -4.46 17.59 -6.05
CA LEU A 88 -4.13 19.02 -5.92
C LEU A 88 -5.31 19.92 -5.51
N GLN A 89 -6.54 19.41 -5.49
CA GLN A 89 -7.71 20.18 -5.09
C GLN A 89 -7.74 20.46 -3.59
N GLN A 90 -6.96 19.69 -2.80
CA GLN A 90 -6.75 19.91 -1.37
C GLN A 90 -5.82 21.13 -1.11
N LYS A 91 -6.26 22.32 -1.54
CA LYS A 91 -5.45 23.56 -1.60
C LYS A 91 -4.75 23.91 -0.28
N GLU A 92 -5.46 23.80 0.84
CA GLU A 92 -4.89 24.10 2.16
C GLU A 92 -3.79 23.12 2.56
N ARG A 93 -3.98 21.82 2.28
CA ARG A 93 -2.96 20.79 2.53
C ARG A 93 -1.75 21.01 1.63
N VAL A 94 -1.97 21.20 0.33
CA VAL A 94 -0.91 21.48 -0.65
C VAL A 94 -0.08 22.70 -0.25
N LYS A 95 -0.73 23.77 0.21
CA LYS A 95 -0.05 24.98 0.69
C LYS A 95 0.79 24.69 1.93
N ARG A 96 0.25 23.94 2.89
CA ARG A 96 0.95 23.57 4.13
C ARG A 96 2.20 22.72 3.85
N LEU A 97 2.08 21.70 3.01
CA LEU A 97 3.21 20.85 2.63
C LEU A 97 4.32 21.65 1.94
N LYS A 98 3.96 22.59 1.06
CA LYS A 98 4.92 23.52 0.44
C LYS A 98 5.58 24.46 1.46
N GLN A 99 4.85 24.92 2.47
CA GLN A 99 5.41 25.74 3.56
C GLN A 99 6.45 24.98 4.39
N TYR A 100 6.29 23.66 4.54
CA TYR A 100 7.29 22.79 5.15
C TYR A 100 8.49 22.49 4.24
N GLY A 101 8.53 23.07 3.02
CA GLY A 101 9.64 22.91 2.08
C GLY A 101 9.52 21.71 1.15
N MET A 102 8.38 21.02 1.10
CA MET A 102 8.19 19.90 0.17
C MET A 102 7.99 20.37 -1.27
N VAL A 103 8.70 19.72 -2.21
CA VAL A 103 8.54 19.91 -3.66
C VAL A 103 7.58 18.84 -4.18
N LEU A 104 6.29 19.16 -4.22
CA LEU A 104 5.25 18.22 -4.63
C LEU A 104 5.31 17.93 -6.14
N ILE A 105 5.24 16.65 -6.50
CA ILE A 105 5.15 16.19 -7.88
C ILE A 105 3.78 15.58 -8.18
N THR A 106 3.31 15.71 -9.41
CA THR A 106 1.96 15.29 -9.82
C THR A 106 1.98 14.23 -10.91
N LYS A 107 3.11 14.06 -11.60
CA LYS A 107 3.34 12.89 -12.43
C LYS A 107 3.60 11.72 -11.52
N ALA A 108 2.61 10.86 -11.34
CA ALA A 108 2.89 9.48 -10.99
C ALA A 108 3.90 8.96 -12.02
N ALA A 109 4.96 8.26 -11.58
CA ALA A 109 5.75 7.46 -12.49
C ALA A 109 4.78 6.63 -13.34
N CYS A 110 5.02 6.50 -14.66
CA CYS A 110 4.18 5.72 -15.56
C CYS A 110 4.00 4.30 -15.00
N TYR A 111 2.95 4.09 -14.22
CA TYR A 111 2.52 2.80 -13.75
C TYR A 111 1.39 2.38 -14.64
N ASP A 112 1.72 1.49 -15.56
CA ASP A 112 0.76 0.90 -16.46
C ASP A 112 -0.10 -0.09 -15.66
N SER A 113 -1.32 0.34 -15.31
CA SER A 113 -2.29 -0.51 -14.64
C SER A 113 -2.71 -1.71 -15.49
N THR A 114 -2.35 -1.76 -16.79
CA THR A 114 -2.57 -2.95 -17.62
C THR A 114 -1.69 -4.13 -17.21
N GLN A 115 -0.62 -3.93 -16.43
CA GLN A 115 0.15 -5.05 -15.88
C GLN A 115 -0.60 -5.83 -14.77
N LEU A 116 -1.66 -5.28 -14.19
CA LEU A 116 -2.53 -5.99 -13.25
C LEU A 116 -3.47 -7.00 -13.94
N SER A 117 -3.59 -6.94 -15.27
CA SER A 117 -4.53 -7.73 -16.07
C SER A 117 -3.79 -8.68 -17.02
N MET A 118 -3.01 -9.62 -16.49
CA MET A 118 -2.47 -10.76 -17.27
C MET A 118 -3.23 -12.07 -17.02
N PHE A 119 -4.46 -11.97 -16.51
CA PHE A 119 -5.41 -13.08 -16.50
C PHE A 119 -6.70 -12.62 -17.17
N SER A 120 -6.71 -12.69 -18.50
CA SER A 120 -7.92 -12.65 -19.35
C SER A 120 -8.24 -14.05 -19.85
#